data_AF-A0A833PEU1-F1
#
_entry.id   AF-A0A833PEU1-F1
#
_cell.length_a   1.000
_cell.length_b   1.000
_cell.length_c   1.000
_cell.angle_alpha   90.00
_cell.angle_beta   90.00
_cell.angle_gamma   90.00
#
_symmetry.space_group_name_H-M   'P 1'
#
loop_
_entity.id
_entity.type
_entity.pdbx_description
1 polymer ?
#
loop_
_entity_poly.entity_id
_entity_poly.type
_entity_poly.pdbx_seq_one_letter_code
_entity_poly.pdbx_strand_id
1 'polypeptide(L)'
;MEISDLNFEGTPPEIAEQIFKKLIGPMFDHLAKTNPKIAIEFGYCIAGNGIACYLNSIKEVNQAEKSIIQVTQSMAADIKHHRNKVC
;
A
#
# COMPACT_ATOMS: atom_id res chain seq x y z
N MET A 1 -1.77 15.98 14.12
CA MET A 1 -2.86 15.68 13.18
C MET A 1 -3.57 14.49 13.77
N GLU A 2 -4.77 14.68 14.32
CA GLU A 2 -5.51 13.55 14.85
C GLU A 2 -6.16 12.79 13.69
N ILE A 3 -6.34 11.47 13.82
CA ILE A 3 -7.00 10.65 12.78
C ILE A 3 -8.46 11.11 12.58
N SER A 4 -9.07 11.66 13.63
CA SER A 4 -10.38 12.32 13.64
C SER A 4 -10.48 13.49 12.66
N ASP A 5 -9.39 14.17 12.33
CA ASP A 5 -9.40 15.33 11.42
C ASP A 5 -9.51 14.94 9.93
N LEU A 6 -9.36 13.65 9.60
CA LEU A 6 -9.22 13.17 8.21
C LEU A 6 -10.50 12.56 7.60
N ASN A 7 -11.57 12.46 8.40
CA ASN A 7 -12.90 11.96 8.02
C ASN A 7 -12.85 10.82 6.99
N PHE A 8 -12.60 9.60 7.48
CA PHE A 8 -12.67 8.37 6.68
C PHE A 8 -14.03 7.71 6.90
N GLU A 9 -14.72 7.37 5.81
CA GLU A 9 -16.06 6.79 5.87
C GLU A 9 -16.16 5.57 4.95
N GLY A 10 -17.09 4.66 5.24
CA GLY A 10 -17.38 3.48 4.42
C GLY A 10 -16.84 2.17 4.98
N THR A 11 -16.71 1.19 4.10
CA THR A 11 -16.22 -0.16 4.37
C THR A 11 -14.69 -0.17 4.56
N PRO A 12 -14.11 -1.21 5.18
CA PRO A 12 -12.65 -1.29 5.38
C PRO A 12 -11.81 -1.13 4.08
N PRO A 13 -12.20 -1.70 2.93
CA PRO A 13 -11.50 -1.43 1.66
C PRO A 13 -11.57 0.04 1.23
N GLU A 14 -12.74 0.68 1.37
CA GLU A 14 -12.93 2.09 1.00
C GLU A 14 -12.11 3.02 1.92
N ILE A 15 -12.03 2.70 3.21
CA ILE A 15 -11.19 3.42 4.16
C ILE A 15 -9.71 3.26 3.79
N ALA A 16 -9.25 2.05 3.47
CA ALA A 16 -7.87 1.81 3.05
C ALA A 16 -7.53 2.60 1.77
N GLU A 17 -8.43 2.60 0.79
CA GLU A 17 -8.27 3.38 -0.45
C GLU A 17 -8.19 4.88 -0.16
N GLN A 18 -9.04 5.40 0.74
CA GLN A 18 -9.00 6.81 1.13
C GLN A 18 -7.69 7.19 1.83
N ILE A 19 -7.16 6.34 2.70
CA ILE A 19 -5.85 6.57 3.34
C ILE A 19 -4.76 6.69 2.27
N PHE A 20 -4.78 5.79 1.28
CA PHE A 20 -3.85 5.86 0.16
C PHE A 20 -4.01 7.16 -0.64
N LYS A 21 -5.23 7.53 -1.04
CA LYS A 21 -5.48 8.72 -1.86
C LYS A 21 -5.23 10.03 -1.14
N LYS A 22 -5.59 10.14 0.14
CA LYS A 22 -5.51 11.39 0.91
C LYS A 22 -4.14 11.64 1.52
N LEU A 23 -3.38 10.59 1.85
CA LEU A 23 -2.13 10.71 2.61
C LEU A 23 -0.93 10.13 1.88
N ILE A 24 -0.96 8.84 1.56
CA ILE A 24 0.22 8.10 1.09
C ILE A 24 0.61 8.54 -0.32
N GLY A 25 -0.35 8.60 -1.25
CA GLY A 25 -0.15 9.00 -2.64
C GLY A 25 0.43 10.40 -2.78
N PRO A 26 -0.19 11.45 -2.19
CA PRO A 26 0.34 12.80 -2.23
C PRO A 26 1.75 12.93 -1.65
N MET A 27 2.06 12.19 -0.58
CA MET A 27 3.41 12.16 0.01
C MET A 27 4.41 11.48 -0.94
N PHE A 28 4.03 10.34 -1.53
CA PHE A 28 4.85 9.66 -2.52
C PHE A 28 5.16 10.58 -3.71
N ASP A 29 4.15 11.25 -4.26
CA ASP A 29 4.30 12.18 -5.38
C ASP A 29 5.17 13.38 -5.02
N HIS A 30 5.01 13.90 -3.80
CA HIS A 30 5.86 14.98 -3.29
C HIS A 30 7.33 14.54 -3.22
N LEU A 31 7.61 13.38 -2.63
CA LEU A 31 8.95 12.82 -2.55
C LEU A 31 9.52 12.53 -3.95
N ALA A 32 8.69 12.04 -4.88
CA ALA A 32 9.13 11.67 -6.22
C ALA A 32 9.59 12.89 -7.04
N LYS A 33 8.98 14.06 -6.82
CA LYS A 33 9.38 15.33 -7.45
C LYS A 33 10.77 15.78 -7.02
N THR A 34 11.17 15.50 -5.78
CA THR A 34 12.46 15.90 -5.23
C THR A 34 13.53 14.84 -5.46
N ASN A 35 13.24 13.58 -5.11
CA ASN A 35 14.15 12.46 -5.27
C ASN A 35 13.36 11.14 -5.50
N PRO A 36 13.32 10.64 -6.75
CA PRO A 36 12.61 9.41 -7.08
C PRO A 36 13.03 8.18 -6.26
N LYS A 37 14.30 8.09 -5.83
CA LYS A 37 14.78 6.96 -5.02
C LYS A 37 14.15 6.96 -3.63
N ILE A 38 14.03 8.14 -3.02
CA ILE A 38 13.41 8.29 -1.70
C ILE A 38 11.91 7.97 -1.77
N ALA A 39 11.23 8.33 -2.86
CA ALA A 39 9.83 7.95 -3.05
C ALA A 39 9.66 6.42 -3.12
N ILE A 40 10.52 5.72 -3.86
CA ILE A 40 10.50 4.25 -3.92
C ILE A 40 10.73 3.64 -2.53
N GLU A 41 11.71 4.15 -1.78
CA GLU A 41 11.97 3.71 -0.40
C GLU A 41 10.77 3.96 0.52
N PHE A 42 10.14 5.13 0.43
CA PHE A 42 8.92 5.45 1.16
C PHE A 42 7.79 4.46 0.83
N GLY A 43 7.55 4.21 -0.46
CA GLY A 43 6.55 3.22 -0.90
C GLY A 43 6.82 1.81 -0.36
N TYR A 44 8.08 1.39 -0.36
CA TYR A 44 8.50 0.11 0.21
C TYR A 44 8.23 0.04 1.72
N CYS A 45 8.58 1.08 2.47
CA CYS A 45 8.33 1.14 3.91
C CYS A 45 6.82 1.12 4.24
N ILE A 46 5.99 1.84 3.48
CA ILE A 46 4.54 1.83 3.68
C ILE A 46 3.96 0.43 3.44
N ALA A 47 4.38 -0.26 2.37
CA ALA A 47 3.94 -1.63 2.10
C ALA A 47 4.38 -2.59 3.22
N GLY A 48 5.63 -2.49 3.67
CA GLY A 48 6.15 -3.29 4.78
C GLY A 48 5.40 -3.08 6.09
N ASN A 49 5.09 -1.82 6.43
CA ASN A 49 4.33 -1.48 7.63
C ASN A 49 2.90 -2.03 7.58
N GLY A 50 2.24 -1.97 6.42
CA GLY A 50 0.91 -2.56 6.22
C GLY A 50 0.91 -4.08 6.42
N ILE A 51 1.91 -4.77 5.84
CA ILE A 51 2.10 -6.22 6.02
C ILE A 51 2.36 -6.56 7.49
N ALA A 52 3.26 -5.85 8.15
CA ALA A 52 3.60 -6.09 9.55
C ALA A 52 2.38 -5.91 10.48
N CYS A 53 1.58 -4.86 10.25
CA CYS A 53 0.35 -4.62 10.99
C CYS A 53 -0.65 -5.78 10.83
N TYR A 54 -0.85 -6.26 9.60
CA TYR A 54 -1.72 -7.39 9.32
C TYR A 54 -1.23 -8.68 9.98
N LEU A 55 0.05 -9.04 9.80
CA LEU A 55 0.63 -10.26 10.37
C LEU A 55 0.60 -10.27 11.91
N ASN A 56 0.76 -9.12 12.56
CA ASN A 56 0.64 -8.99 14.01
C ASN A 56 -0.80 -9.15 14.53
N SER A 57 -1.81 -9.05 13.65
CA SER A 57 -3.22 -9.07 14.02
C SER A 57 -3.88 -10.44 13.88
N ILE A 58 -3.13 -11.46 13.46
CA ILE A 58 -3.63 -12.81 13.14
C ILE A 58 -2.83 -13.89 13.88
N LYS A 59 -3.45 -15.07 14.05
CA LYS A 59 -2.80 -16.22 14.71
C LYS A 59 -2.04 -17.11 13.72
N GLU A 60 -2.63 -17.35 12.54
CA GLU A 60 -2.07 -18.23 11.51
C GLU A 60 -1.12 -17.48 10.57
N VAL A 61 0.01 -17.02 11.12
CA VAL A 61 1.00 -16.18 10.41
C VAL A 61 1.49 -16.84 9.11
N ASN A 62 1.80 -18.13 9.14
CA ASN A 62 2.31 -18.87 7.97
C ASN A 62 1.31 -18.92 6.81
N GLN A 63 0.00 -18.98 7.11
CA GLN A 63 -1.03 -18.98 6.06
C GLN A 63 -1.14 -17.60 5.43
N ALA A 64 -1.12 -16.55 6.24
CA ALA A 64 -1.17 -15.18 5.76
C ALA A 64 0.07 -14.75 4.98
N GLU A 65 1.26 -15.20 5.37
CA GLU A 65 2.49 -15.01 4.60
C GLU A 65 2.32 -15.56 3.18
N LYS A 66 1.81 -16.79 3.04
CA LYS A 66 1.54 -17.39 1.72
C LYS A 66 0.54 -16.56 0.92
N SER A 67 -0.53 -16.07 1.54
CA SER A 67 -1.51 -15.20 0.87
C SER A 67 -0.89 -13.89 0.40
N ILE A 68 -0.02 -13.26 1.20
CA ILE A 68 0.71 -12.04 0.82
C ILE A 68 1.63 -12.32 -0.38
N ILE A 69 2.38 -13.43 -0.35
CA ILE A 69 3.23 -13.85 -1.46
C ILE A 69 2.40 -14.06 -2.74
N GLN A 70 1.27 -14.75 -2.66
CA GLN A 70 0.39 -14.98 -3.81
C GLN A 70 -0.14 -13.67 -4.38
N VAL A 71 -0.67 -12.79 -3.52
CA VAL A 71 -1.22 -11.49 -3.92
C VAL A 71 -0.15 -10.60 -4.56
N THR A 72 1.05 -10.56 -4.00
CA THR A 72 2.18 -9.80 -4.58
C THR A 72 2.67 -10.38 -5.90
N GLN A 73 2.68 -11.70 -6.06
CA GLN A 73 2.99 -12.36 -7.33
C GLN A 73 1.96 -12.03 -8.41
N SER A 74 0.66 -12.10 -8.08
CA SER A 74 -0.42 -11.72 -8.98
C SER A 74 -0.31 -10.26 -9.40
N MET A 75 -0.13 -9.33 -8.46
CA MET A 75 0.10 -7.91 -8.78
C MET A 75 1.32 -7.71 -9.69
N ALA A 76 2.42 -8.40 -9.43
CA ALA A 76 3.62 -8.29 -10.27
C ALA A 76 3.38 -8.84 -11.69
N ALA A 77 2.62 -9.92 -11.82
CA ALA A 77 2.21 -10.45 -13.13
C ALA A 77 1.31 -9.45 -13.86
N ASP A 78 0.30 -8.91 -13.18
CA ASP A 78 -0.62 -7.92 -13.74
C ASP A 78 0.12 -6.68 -14.22
N ILE A 79 1.04 -6.13 -13.44
CA ILE A 79 1.86 -4.97 -13.84
C ILE A 79 2.72 -5.31 -15.06
N LYS A 80 3.30 -6.52 -15.14
CA LYS A 80 4.08 -6.95 -16.32
C LYS A 80 3.20 -7.10 -17.56
N HIS A 81 2.00 -7.63 -17.43
CA HIS A 81 1.05 -7.80 -18.52
C HIS A 81 0.44 -6.47 -18.99
N HIS A 82 0.11 -5.58 -18.05
CA HIS A 82 -0.51 -4.28 -18.31
C HIS A 82 0.50 -3.16 -18.56
N ARG A 83 1.82 -3.39 -18.43
CA ARG A 83 2.84 -2.44 -18.87
C ARG A 83 2.79 -2.09 -20.36
N ASN A 84 1.98 -2.79 -21.17
CA ASN A 84 1.63 -2.42 -22.55
C ASN A 84 0.34 -1.59 -22.71
N LYS A 85 -0.37 -1.32 -21.62
CA LYS A 85 -1.48 -0.37 -21.54
C LYS A 85 -1.30 0.45 -20.26
N VAL A 86 -0.45 1.46 -20.38
CA VAL A 86 -0.17 2.45 -19.32
C VAL A 86 -1.46 3.19 -18.94
N CYS A 87 -1.47 3.64 -17.68
CA CYS A 87 -2.29 4.69 -17.06
C CYS A 87 -3.18 5.51 -17.99
#